data_AF-A0A939R2M5-F1
#
_entry.id   AF-A0A939R2M5-F1
#
_cell.length_a   1.000
_cell.length_b   1.000
_cell.length_c   1.000
_cell.angle_alpha   90.00
_cell.angle_beta   90.00
_cell.angle_gamma   90.00
#
_symmetry.space_group_name_H-M   'P 1'
#
loop_
_entity.id
_entity.type
_entity.pdbx_description
1 polymer ?
#
loop_
_entity_poly.entity_id
_entity_poly.type
_entity_poly.pdbx_seq_one_letter_code
_entity_poly.pdbx_strand_id
1 'polypeptide(L)'
;EEQPYTAENLGYSFRLNFWAKLWKFLEVNAAANYQSQNVFFFSTVKPTYSIDLGLRAEFWKRRIAVWVNVDDLFDWGRSAIVNNSPYYSYSDSIRVSYRARTVRFGLSFKFGKMELEGSQAGQGQGERR
;
A
#
# COMPACT_ATOMS: atom_id res chain seq x y z
N GLU A 1 -2.05 35.29 -30.67
CA GLU A 1 -2.97 34.82 -29.61
C GLU A 1 -2.21 33.83 -28.74
N GLU A 2 -1.86 34.24 -27.53
CA GLU A 2 -1.25 33.33 -26.53
C GLU A 2 -2.35 32.45 -25.95
N GLN A 3 -2.25 31.14 -26.18
CA GLN A 3 -3.13 30.15 -25.56
C GLN A 3 -2.93 30.23 -24.03
N PRO A 4 -3.98 30.44 -23.22
CA PRO A 4 -3.83 30.48 -21.78
C PRO A 4 -3.41 29.08 -21.30
N TYR A 5 -2.22 28.97 -20.70
CA TYR A 5 -1.78 27.77 -20.00
C TYR A 5 -2.60 27.64 -18.71
N THR A 6 -3.80 27.08 -18.79
CA THR A 6 -4.54 26.61 -17.61
C THR A 6 -3.96 25.27 -17.18
N ALA A 7 -2.81 25.32 -16.50
CA ALA A 7 -2.29 24.17 -15.78
C ALA A 7 -3.12 23.96 -14.51
N GLU A 8 -4.36 23.48 -14.64
CA GLU A 8 -5.11 22.93 -13.51
C GLU A 8 -4.42 21.64 -13.06
N ASN A 9 -3.41 21.80 -12.21
CA ASN A 9 -2.60 20.70 -11.70
C ASN A 9 -3.27 20.09 -10.47
N LEU A 10 -4.47 19.53 -10.68
CA LEU A 10 -5.24 18.89 -9.62
C LEU A 10 -4.66 17.49 -9.34
N GLY A 11 -3.80 17.40 -8.33
CA GLY A 11 -3.28 16.15 -7.81
C GLY A 11 -4.21 15.56 -6.75
N TYR A 12 -4.58 14.28 -6.89
CA TYR A 12 -5.34 13.54 -5.89
C TYR A 12 -4.67 12.20 -5.62
N SER A 13 -4.73 11.79 -4.35
CA SER A 13 -4.22 10.50 -3.91
C SER A 13 -5.29 9.78 -3.11
N PHE A 14 -5.36 8.46 -3.29
CA PHE A 14 -6.29 7.60 -2.60
C PHE A 14 -5.52 6.46 -1.97
N ARG A 15 -5.75 6.23 -0.68
CA ARG A 15 -5.20 5.10 0.06
C ARG A 15 -6.33 4.39 0.77
N LEU A 16 -6.49 3.11 0.46
CA LEU A 16 -7.39 2.20 1.14
C LEU A 16 -6.57 1.17 1.89
N ASN A 17 -6.87 0.99 3.18
CA ASN A 17 -6.36 -0.12 3.96
C ASN A 17 -7.54 -0.92 4.48
N PHE A 18 -7.56 -2.19 4.15
CA PHE A 18 -8.54 -3.15 4.61
C PHE A 18 -7.84 -4.19 5.48
N TRP A 19 -8.44 -4.47 6.62
CA TRP A 19 -8.00 -5.52 7.52
C TRP A 19 -9.23 -6.27 8.03
N ALA A 20 -9.17 -7.59 7.96
CA ALA A 20 -10.23 -8.45 8.46
C ALA A 20 -9.68 -9.73 9.07
N LYS A 21 -10.21 -10.07 10.24
CA LYS A 21 -10.03 -11.39 10.85
C LYS A 21 -11.15 -12.31 10.34
N LEU A 22 -10.86 -13.12 9.33
CA LEU A 22 -11.83 -14.04 8.73
C LEU A 22 -12.13 -15.20 9.67
N TRP A 23 -11.12 -15.70 10.39
CA TRP A 23 -11.26 -16.75 11.40
C TRP A 23 -10.43 -16.43 12.63
N LYS A 24 -10.67 -17.13 13.75
CA LYS A 24 -9.86 -16.96 14.98
C LYS A 24 -8.35 -17.15 14.75
N PHE A 25 -7.99 -17.88 13.70
CA PHE A 25 -6.62 -18.17 13.29
C PHE A 25 -6.19 -17.46 12.02
N LEU A 26 -7.06 -16.79 11.25
CA LEU A 26 -6.70 -16.22 9.94
C LEU A 26 -7.06 -14.73 9.87
N GLU A 27 -6.06 -13.93 9.54
CA GLU A 27 -6.14 -12.50 9.30
C GLU A 27 -5.72 -12.20 7.86
N VAL A 28 -6.48 -11.33 7.22
CA VAL A 28 -6.21 -10.83 5.88
C VAL A 28 -6.04 -9.32 5.96
N ASN A 29 -5.02 -8.81 5.30
CA ASN A 29 -4.84 -7.40 5.04
C ASN A 29 -4.77 -7.16 3.54
N ALA A 30 -5.28 -6.01 3.11
CA ALA A 30 -5.17 -5.53 1.74
C ALA A 30 -4.97 -4.03 1.80
N ALA A 31 -4.00 -3.50 1.06
CA ALA A 31 -3.80 -2.08 0.89
C ALA A 31 -3.84 -1.75 -0.59
N ALA A 32 -4.56 -0.69 -0.96
CA ALA A 32 -4.54 -0.15 -2.30
C ALA A 32 -4.11 1.31 -2.22
N ASN A 33 -3.14 1.71 -3.04
CA ASN A 33 -2.78 3.12 -3.19
C ASN A 33 -2.90 3.52 -4.65
N TYR A 34 -3.41 4.72 -4.86
CA TYR A 34 -3.49 5.39 -6.13
C TYR A 34 -3.01 6.83 -5.99
N GLN A 35 -2.20 7.27 -6.95
CA GLN A 35 -1.75 8.64 -7.06
C GLN A 35 -1.98 9.10 -8.49
N SER A 36 -2.68 10.22 -8.64
CA SER A 36 -2.95 10.81 -9.94
C SER A 36 -1.67 11.31 -10.61
N GLN A 37 -1.79 11.61 -11.90
CA GLN A 37 -0.73 12.24 -12.67
C GLN A 37 -0.32 13.58 -12.04
N ASN A 38 0.98 13.85 -12.01
CA ASN A 38 1.53 15.15 -11.63
C ASN A 38 2.20 15.78 -12.84
N VAL A 39 1.82 17.01 -13.18
CA VAL A 39 2.43 17.78 -14.26
C VAL A 39 3.43 18.76 -13.65
N PHE A 40 4.65 18.78 -14.15
CA PHE A 40 5.67 19.77 -13.83
C PHE A 40 5.96 20.58 -15.10
N PHE A 41 6.62 21.73 -14.96
CA PHE A 41 6.88 22.68 -16.06
C PHE A 41 7.45 22.05 -17.34
N PHE A 42 8.28 21.01 -17.23
CA PHE A 42 8.86 20.30 -18.38
C PHE A 42 8.67 18.78 -18.33
N SER A 43 7.95 18.24 -17.34
CA SER A 43 7.84 16.78 -17.18
C SER A 43 6.50 16.36 -16.63
N THR A 44 5.97 15.25 -17.14
CA THR A 44 4.74 14.64 -16.65
C THR A 44 5.05 13.29 -16.02
N VAL A 45 4.64 13.12 -14.76
CA VAL A 45 4.75 11.84 -14.03
C VAL A 45 3.43 11.10 -14.15
N LYS A 46 3.43 9.93 -14.79
CA LYS A 46 2.22 9.10 -14.97
C LYS A 46 1.59 8.67 -13.65
N PRO A 47 0.27 8.45 -13.62
CA PRO A 47 -0.42 7.98 -12.43
C PRO A 47 0.15 6.63 -11.98
N THR A 48 0.22 6.42 -10.67
CA THR A 48 0.78 5.21 -10.07
C THR A 48 -0.28 4.50 -9.24
N TYR A 49 -0.35 3.18 -9.38
CA TYR A 49 -1.30 2.32 -8.67
C TYR A 49 -0.54 1.21 -8.00
N SER A 50 -1.05 0.76 -6.86
CA SER A 50 -0.44 -0.31 -6.09
C SER A 50 -1.49 -1.07 -5.32
N ILE A 51 -1.36 -2.39 -5.31
CA ILE A 51 -2.18 -3.26 -4.47
C ILE A 51 -1.23 -4.20 -3.75
N ASP A 52 -1.28 -4.14 -2.43
CA ASP A 52 -0.53 -4.99 -1.51
C ASP A 52 -1.51 -5.90 -0.79
N LEU A 53 -1.17 -7.18 -0.63
CA LEU A 53 -1.99 -8.17 0.07
C LEU A 53 -1.15 -8.89 1.11
N GLY A 54 -1.77 -9.20 2.25
CA GLY A 54 -1.13 -9.95 3.31
C GLY A 54 -2.08 -10.93 3.95
N LEU A 55 -1.55 -12.11 4.24
CA LEU A 55 -2.22 -13.19 4.93
C LEU A 55 -1.40 -13.55 6.16
N ARG A 56 -2.06 -13.68 7.30
CA ARG A 56 -1.44 -14.11 8.55
C ARG A 56 -2.29 -15.18 9.20
N ALA A 57 -1.68 -16.32 9.48
CA ALA A 57 -2.30 -17.43 10.18
C ALA A 57 -1.63 -17.65 11.54
N GLU A 58 -2.42 -17.78 12.60
CA GLU A 58 -1.97 -18.01 13.98
C GLU A 58 -2.43 -19.37 14.50
N PHE A 59 -1.49 -20.20 14.89
CA PHE A 59 -1.70 -21.56 15.36
C PHE A 59 -1.32 -21.72 16.85
N TRP A 60 -1.75 -22.84 17.45
CA TRP A 60 -1.37 -23.26 18.81
C TRP A 60 -1.62 -22.17 19.88
N LYS A 61 -2.85 -21.66 19.95
CA LYS A 61 -3.22 -20.53 20.84
C LYS A 61 -2.30 -19.31 20.63
N ARG A 62 -2.05 -18.96 19.37
CA ARG A 62 -1.22 -17.81 18.92
C ARG A 62 0.27 -17.91 19.24
N ARG A 63 0.78 -19.10 19.57
CA ARG A 63 2.21 -19.34 19.81
C ARG A 63 3.03 -19.38 18.52
N ILE A 64 2.41 -19.76 17.41
CA ILE A 64 3.05 -19.82 16.10
C ILE A 64 2.25 -18.92 15.17
N ALA A 65 2.91 -17.98 14.50
CA ALA A 65 2.30 -17.17 13.47
C ALA A 65 3.07 -17.35 12.16
N VAL A 66 2.36 -17.67 11.10
CA VAL A 66 2.87 -17.71 9.73
C VAL A 66 2.26 -16.53 9.00
N TRP A 67 3.06 -15.81 8.21
CA TRP A 67 2.54 -14.74 7.40
C TRP A 67 3.19 -14.73 6.02
N VAL A 68 2.41 -14.28 5.04
CA VAL A 68 2.84 -14.05 3.67
C VAL A 68 2.32 -12.69 3.27
N ASN A 69 3.18 -11.84 2.74
CA ASN A 69 2.83 -10.54 2.19
C ASN A 69 3.32 -10.46 0.75
N VAL A 70 2.47 -9.95 -0.13
CA VAL A 70 2.77 -9.68 -1.52
C VAL A 70 2.61 -8.18 -1.72
N ASP A 71 3.73 -7.52 -1.97
CA ASP A 71 3.77 -6.11 -2.33
C ASP A 71 3.69 -5.99 -3.85
N ASP A 72 2.86 -5.08 -4.34
CA ASP A 72 2.64 -4.79 -5.75
C ASP A 72 2.19 -5.99 -6.60
N LEU A 73 1.05 -6.59 -6.22
CA LEU A 73 0.51 -7.83 -6.83
C LEU A 73 0.49 -7.80 -8.37
N PHE A 74 0.13 -6.66 -8.95
CA PHE A 74 -0.03 -6.47 -10.39
C PHE A 74 1.16 -5.76 -11.08
N ASP A 75 2.26 -5.46 -10.36
CA ASP A 75 3.43 -4.76 -10.91
C ASP A 75 3.06 -3.40 -11.56
N TRP A 76 2.12 -2.69 -10.92
CA TRP A 76 1.60 -1.39 -11.37
C TRP A 76 2.34 -0.20 -10.75
N GLY A 77 3.28 -0.45 -9.82
CA GLY A 77 4.12 0.56 -9.18
C GLY A 77 5.19 1.17 -10.10
N ARG A 78 5.15 0.89 -11.40
CA ARG A 78 6.07 1.46 -12.40
C ARG A 78 5.59 2.83 -12.82
N SER A 79 6.35 3.87 -12.48
CA SER A 79 6.06 5.22 -12.96
C SER A 79 6.87 5.49 -14.23
N ALA A 80 6.30 6.26 -15.15
CA ALA A 80 7.03 6.76 -16.30
C ALA A 80 7.04 8.28 -16.23
N ILE A 81 8.23 8.85 -16.34
CA ILE A 81 8.43 10.29 -16.44
C ILE A 81 8.57 10.59 -17.93
N VAL A 82 7.67 11.41 -18.46
CA VAL A 82 7.72 11.91 -19.84
C VAL A 82 8.23 13.35 -19.78
N ASN A 83 9.38 13.61 -20.39
CA ASN A 83 9.93 14.97 -20.49
C ASN A 83 9.49 15.63 -21.81
N ASN A 84 8.87 16.81 -21.72
CA ASN A 84 8.45 17.62 -22.85
C ASN A 84 9.13 18.99 -22.74
N SER A 85 10.41 19.08 -23.12
CA SER A 85 11.15 20.33 -23.18
C SER A 85 11.04 20.96 -24.58
N PRO A 86 10.69 22.26 -24.71
CA PRO A 86 10.65 22.95 -26.01
C PRO A 86 12.04 23.33 -26.54
N TYR A 87 13.10 23.26 -25.72
CA TYR A 87 14.47 23.63 -26.11
C TYR A 87 15.30 22.47 -26.67
N TYR A 88 14.83 21.23 -26.49
CA TYR A 88 15.41 20.02 -27.05
C TYR A 88 14.25 19.10 -27.45
N SER A 89 14.06 18.86 -28.74
CA SER A 89 13.10 17.86 -29.26
C SER A 89 13.58 16.44 -28.94
N TYR A 90 13.66 16.11 -27.65
CA TYR A 90 14.06 14.81 -27.16
C TYR A 90 12.97 14.33 -26.20
N SER A 91 12.01 13.58 -26.74
CA SER A 91 10.99 12.90 -25.95
C SER A 91 11.62 11.67 -25.32
N ASP A 92 12.36 11.84 -24.23
CA ASP A 92 12.82 10.69 -23.46
C ASP A 92 11.70 10.21 -22.54
N SER A 93 11.43 8.91 -22.60
CA SER A 93 10.50 8.26 -21.68
C SER A 93 11.32 7.46 -20.68
N ILE A 94 11.70 8.10 -19.59
CA ILE A 94 12.43 7.42 -18.53
C ILE A 94 11.42 6.63 -17.70
N ARG A 95 11.50 5.30 -17.78
CA ARG A 95 10.73 4.40 -16.93
C ARG A 95 11.45 4.27 -15.58
N VAL A 96 10.91 4.89 -14.54
CA VAL A 96 11.43 4.78 -13.18
C VAL A 96 10.51 3.86 -12.39
N SER A 97 11.01 2.66 -12.06
CA SER A 97 10.26 1.74 -11.20
C SER A 97 10.50 2.11 -9.74
N TYR A 98 9.49 2.71 -9.08
CA TYR A 98 9.56 3.08 -7.66
C TYR A 98 9.20 1.92 -6.73
N ARG A 99 8.46 0.91 -7.22
CA ARG A 99 8.14 -0.32 -6.49
C ARG A 99 8.22 -1.52 -7.45
N ALA A 100 8.75 -2.63 -6.95
CA ALA A 100 8.79 -3.90 -7.65
C ALA A 100 7.97 -4.94 -6.88
N ARG A 101 7.36 -5.88 -7.59
CA ARG A 101 6.61 -6.98 -6.98
C ARG A 101 7.51 -7.79 -6.07
N THR A 102 7.20 -7.80 -4.77
CA THR A 102 7.98 -8.50 -3.76
C THR A 102 7.08 -9.46 -2.99
N VAL A 103 7.54 -10.70 -2.80
CA VAL A 103 6.84 -11.69 -1.96
C VAL A 103 7.69 -11.93 -0.72
N ARG A 104 7.09 -11.72 0.45
CA ARG A 104 7.73 -11.90 1.76
C ARG A 104 6.98 -12.96 2.52
N PHE A 105 7.70 -13.94 3.07
CA PHE A 105 7.14 -14.94 3.97
C PHE A 105 7.88 -14.86 5.30
N GLY A 106 7.19 -15.20 6.38
CA GLY A 106 7.80 -15.24 7.68
C GLY A 106 7.06 -16.12 8.65
N LEU A 107 7.82 -16.54 9.66
CA LEU A 107 7.39 -17.40 10.74
C LEU A 107 7.80 -16.72 12.04
N SER A 108 6.91 -16.73 13.02
CA SER A 108 7.16 -16.13 14.33
C SER A 108 6.72 -17.09 15.42
N PHE A 109 7.61 -17.33 16.38
CA PHE A 109 7.36 -18.14 17.55
C PHE A 109 7.31 -17.24 18.79
N LYS A 110 6.24 -17.38 19.58
CA LYS A 110 6.07 -16.65 20.84
C LYS A 110 6.26 -17.61 22.01
N PHE A 111 7.27 -17.34 22.84
CA PHE A 111 7.55 -18.09 24.06
C PHE A 111 7.11 -17.25 25.28
N GLY A 112 6.28 -17.82 26.17
CA GLY A 112 5.78 -17.13 27.38
C GLY A 112 4.38 -17.59 27.81
N LYS A 113 3.99 -17.29 29.06
CA LYS A 113 2.63 -17.56 29.57
C LYS A 113 1.63 -16.54 28.99
N MET A 114 0.86 -16.96 27.99
CA MET A 114 -0.24 -16.18 27.37
C MET A 114 -1.56 -16.29 28.16
N GLU A 115 -1.56 -16.04 29.47
CA GLU A 115 -2.74 -16.22 30.32
C GLU A 115 -3.68 -14.99 30.38
N LEU A 116 -3.43 -13.90 29.62
CA LEU A 116 -4.12 -12.62 29.86
C LEU A 116 -5.14 -12.16 28.83
N GLU A 117 -5.31 -12.80 27.66
CA GLU A 117 -6.19 -12.22 26.61
C GLU A 117 -7.67 -12.60 26.71
N GLY A 118 -8.05 -13.52 27.61
CA GLY A 118 -9.47 -13.89 27.83
C GLY A 118 -10.21 -12.96 28.80
N SER A 119 -9.51 -12.36 29.77
CA SER A 119 -10.15 -11.68 30.91
C SER A 119 -10.24 -10.16 30.78
N GLN A 120 -9.41 -9.54 29.92
CA GLN A 120 -9.38 -8.06 29.78
C GLN A 120 -10.12 -7.52 28.55
N ALA A 121 -10.43 -8.36 27.54
CA ALA A 121 -11.12 -7.91 26.33
C ALA A 121 -12.61 -7.55 26.56
N GLY A 122 -13.18 -7.88 27.73
CA GLY A 122 -14.58 -7.60 28.09
C GLY A 122 -14.80 -6.49 29.13
N GLN A 123 -13.75 -5.93 29.74
CA GLN A 123 -13.90 -4.97 30.86
C GLN A 123 -13.78 -3.49 30.44
N GLY A 124 -13.44 -3.18 29.19
CA GLY A 124 -13.26 -1.80 28.71
C GLY A 124 -14.52 -1.03 28.28
N GLN A 125 -15.72 -1.64 28.36
CA GLN A 125 -16.99 -1.01 27.91
C GLN A 125 -18.00 -0.77 29.06
N GLY A 126 -17.55 -0.80 30.32
CA GLY A 126 -18.46 -0.85 31.48
C GLY A 126 -18.64 0.43 32.31
N GLU A 127 -17.80 1.46 32.20
CA GLU A 127 -17.85 2.58 33.15
C GLU A 127 -17.64 3.94 32.48
N ARG A 128 -18.71 4.45 31.86
CA ARG A 128 -18.97 5.90 31.71
C ARG A 128 -20.47 6.14 31.78
N ARG A 129 -21.01 6.25 32.99
CA ARG A 129 -22.27 6.94 33.31
C ARG A 129 -22.11 7.65 34.64
#